data_AF-A0A2T7UDA3-F1
#
_entry.id   AF-A0A2T7UDA3-F1
#
_cell.length_a   1.000
_cell.length_b   1.000
_cell.length_c   1.000
_cell.angle_alpha   90.00
_cell.angle_beta   90.00
_cell.angle_gamma   90.00
#
_symmetry.space_group_name_H-M   'P 1'
#
loop_
_entity.id
_entity.type
_entity.pdbx_description
1 polymer ?
#
loop_
_entity_poly.entity_id
_entity_poly.type
_entity_poly.pdbx_seq_one_letter_code
_entity_poly.pdbx_strand_id
1 'polypeptide(L)'
;MSSAEATARLQAQANAQALASPPSKPSAAPILATPTLMAAAPSVAAQTAVPASPVQTVRTASGEQPMGTEELAIADRVHKGQLSCELGATVRVDADPSQPGYFNLRGKGFRYRMHPVATSTGAIRLEDKKAGAVWLQLANKSMLMDQNKGRRIADECAHPEQVAFAQDMKHNPPPKLFDTTGMGR
;
A
#
# COMPACT_ATOMS: atom_id res chain seq x y z
N MET A 1 -31.01 -42.28 -9.35
CA MET A 1 -30.73 -41.39 -10.52
C MET A 1 -30.46 -40.01 -9.95
N SER A 2 -29.30 -39.46 -10.32
CA SER A 2 -28.39 -38.73 -9.42
C SER A 2 -28.64 -37.22 -9.39
N SER A 3 -28.46 -36.60 -8.23
CA SER A 3 -28.48 -35.13 -8.01
C SER A 3 -27.50 -34.34 -8.88
N ALA A 4 -26.63 -35.02 -9.63
CA ALA A 4 -25.69 -34.45 -10.60
C ALA A 4 -26.37 -33.93 -11.90
N GLU A 5 -27.51 -34.48 -12.33
CA GLU A 5 -28.18 -34.03 -13.56
C GLU A 5 -28.94 -32.70 -13.37
N ALA A 6 -29.34 -32.40 -12.12
CA ALA A 6 -30.06 -31.17 -11.79
C ALA A 6 -29.14 -29.93 -11.86
N THR A 7 -27.88 -30.06 -11.47
CA THR A 7 -26.91 -28.95 -11.48
C THR A 7 -26.46 -28.60 -12.90
N ALA A 8 -26.38 -29.59 -13.79
CA ALA A 8 -25.98 -29.38 -15.19
C ALA A 8 -27.00 -28.55 -16.00
N ARG A 9 -28.30 -28.66 -15.69
CA ARG A 9 -29.35 -27.90 -16.40
C ARG A 9 -29.40 -26.42 -16.00
N LEU A 10 -29.05 -26.07 -14.76
CA LEU A 10 -29.00 -24.67 -14.33
C LEU A 10 -27.83 -23.89 -14.93
N GLN A 11 -26.68 -24.53 -15.18
CA GLN A 11 -25.53 -23.85 -15.79
C GLN A 11 -25.71 -23.54 -17.28
N ALA A 12 -26.59 -24.27 -17.98
CA ALA A 12 -26.83 -24.04 -19.41
C ALA A 12 -27.68 -22.78 -19.70
N GLN A 13 -28.45 -22.27 -18.73
CA GLN A 13 -29.37 -21.14 -18.96
C GLN A 13 -28.74 -19.76 -18.72
N ALA A 14 -27.61 -19.68 -18.02
CA ALA A 14 -26.94 -18.41 -17.73
C ALA A 14 -26.05 -17.88 -18.88
N ASN A 15 -25.73 -18.71 -19.87
CA ASN A 15 -24.77 -18.37 -20.93
C ASN A 15 -25.42 -17.79 -22.22
N ALA A 16 -26.72 -17.50 -22.20
CA ALA A 16 -27.50 -17.11 -23.39
C ALA A 16 -27.79 -15.60 -23.53
N GLN A 17 -27.31 -14.74 -22.62
CA GLN A 17 -27.61 -13.29 -22.65
C GLN A 17 -26.45 -12.39 -23.11
N ALA A 18 -25.39 -12.96 -23.69
CA ALA A 18 -24.25 -12.19 -24.18
C ALA A 18 -24.16 -12.22 -25.72
N LEU A 19 -25.18 -11.70 -26.43
CA LEU A 19 -25.09 -11.40 -27.88
C LEU A 19 -26.24 -10.46 -28.32
N ALA A 20 -26.09 -9.16 -28.15
CA ALA A 20 -26.80 -8.16 -28.95
C ALA A 20 -26.20 -6.76 -28.77
N SER A 21 -25.24 -6.38 -29.62
CA SER A 21 -25.06 -4.99 -30.06
C SER A 21 -24.21 -4.97 -31.35
N PRO A 22 -24.67 -4.30 -32.43
CA PRO A 22 -24.03 -4.31 -33.75
C PRO A 22 -22.84 -3.35 -33.88
N PRO A 23 -22.01 -3.50 -34.94
CA PRO A 23 -20.78 -2.75 -35.15
C PRO A 23 -20.99 -1.48 -36.00
N SER A 24 -20.33 -0.38 -35.64
CA SER A 24 -20.20 0.81 -36.49
C SER A 24 -18.75 0.98 -36.94
N LYS A 25 -18.55 0.90 -38.26
CA LYS A 25 -17.27 1.09 -38.99
C LYS A 25 -17.05 2.58 -39.34
N PRO A 26 -15.83 2.96 -39.77
CA PRO A 26 -15.26 4.30 -39.64
C PRO A 26 -15.58 5.21 -40.83
N SER A 27 -15.42 6.52 -40.64
CA SER A 27 -15.31 7.49 -41.74
C SER A 27 -14.17 8.47 -41.47
N ALA A 28 -13.28 8.57 -42.45
CA ALA A 28 -12.19 9.54 -42.52
C ALA A 28 -12.47 10.48 -43.69
N ALA A 29 -12.26 11.80 -43.50
CA ALA A 29 -11.86 12.74 -44.55
C ALA A 29 -11.52 14.13 -43.95
N PRO A 30 -10.71 14.96 -44.64
CA PRO A 30 -9.73 15.88 -44.03
C PRO A 30 -10.03 17.37 -44.28
N ILE A 31 -9.50 18.29 -43.44
CA ILE A 31 -9.31 19.72 -43.76
C ILE A 31 -8.09 20.22 -42.91
N LEU A 32 -6.90 20.40 -43.46
CA LEU A 32 -6.30 21.58 -44.14
C LEU A 32 -6.12 22.87 -43.30
N ALA A 33 -4.87 23.38 -43.34
CA ALA A 33 -4.43 24.79 -43.18
C ALA A 33 -4.36 25.38 -41.75
N THR A 34 -3.36 26.16 -41.28
CA THR A 34 -1.94 26.52 -41.56
C THR A 34 -1.51 27.46 -40.39
N PRO A 35 -0.22 27.87 -40.25
CA PRO A 35 0.37 28.31 -38.97
C PRO A 35 0.22 29.80 -38.69
N THR A 36 0.32 30.19 -37.41
CA THR A 36 0.63 31.58 -37.04
C THR A 36 1.78 31.65 -36.04
N LEU A 37 2.88 32.14 -36.60
CA LEU A 37 4.03 32.80 -35.97
C LEU A 37 3.62 33.64 -34.73
N MET A 38 4.30 33.45 -33.60
CA MET A 38 4.60 34.59 -32.73
C MET A 38 6.12 34.71 -32.57
N ALA A 39 6.52 35.95 -32.80
CA ALA A 39 7.87 36.42 -33.01
C ALA A 39 8.73 36.42 -31.73
N ALA A 40 10.02 36.34 -31.99
CA ALA A 40 11.12 36.56 -31.06
C ALA A 40 11.18 38.01 -30.54
N ALA A 41 11.76 38.20 -29.35
CA ALA A 41 12.91 39.08 -29.14
C ALA A 41 13.53 38.90 -27.73
N PRO A 42 14.83 39.22 -27.56
CA PRO A 42 15.69 38.72 -26.49
C PRO A 42 15.86 39.73 -25.33
N SER A 43 16.37 39.27 -24.18
CA SER A 43 17.07 40.15 -23.25
C SER A 43 18.29 39.46 -22.66
N VAL A 44 19.41 40.16 -22.77
CA VAL A 44 20.78 39.80 -22.42
C VAL A 44 21.14 40.52 -21.13
N ALA A 45 21.68 39.83 -20.13
CA ALA A 45 22.71 40.29 -19.17
C ALA A 45 22.96 39.13 -18.17
N ALA A 46 24.03 38.34 -18.25
CA ALA A 46 25.44 38.64 -17.97
C ALA A 46 25.78 38.71 -16.46
N GLN A 47 26.65 37.76 -16.06
CA GLN A 47 27.60 37.77 -14.93
C GLN A 47 27.01 37.44 -13.53
N THR A 48 27.42 36.36 -12.88
CA THR A 48 28.78 36.19 -12.34
C THR A 48 29.05 34.72 -11.99
N ALA A 49 30.22 34.24 -12.40
CA ALA A 49 30.76 32.94 -12.05
C ALA A 49 31.51 33.04 -10.71
N VAL A 50 31.20 32.13 -9.79
CA VAL A 50 32.00 31.88 -8.59
C VAL A 50 32.37 30.39 -8.62
N PRO A 51 33.67 30.02 -8.67
CA PRO A 51 34.06 28.61 -8.69
C PRO A 51 34.08 28.09 -7.25
N ALA A 52 33.05 27.35 -6.86
CA ALA A 52 33.07 26.54 -5.64
C ALA A 52 33.17 25.06 -6.03
N SER A 53 34.25 24.45 -5.57
CA SER A 53 34.71 23.08 -5.74
C SER A 53 33.62 22.01 -5.82
N PRO A 54 33.69 21.05 -6.76
CA PRO A 54 32.84 19.87 -6.70
C PRO A 54 33.38 18.92 -5.63
N VAL A 55 32.79 18.97 -4.44
CA VAL A 55 32.83 17.83 -3.52
C VAL A 55 32.13 16.70 -4.25
N GLN A 56 32.88 15.66 -4.62
CA GLN A 56 32.36 14.47 -5.26
C GLN A 56 31.48 13.74 -4.24
N THR A 57 30.20 14.12 -4.20
CA THR A 57 29.17 13.30 -3.57
C THR A 57 29.07 12.05 -4.41
N VAL A 58 29.57 10.94 -3.87
CA VAL A 58 29.32 9.60 -4.40
C VAL A 58 27.81 9.44 -4.45
N ARG A 59 27.24 9.65 -5.64
CA ARG A 59 25.85 9.38 -5.93
C ARG A 59 25.70 7.87 -5.96
N THR A 60 25.41 7.29 -4.80
CA THR A 60 24.74 5.99 -4.78
C THR A 60 23.47 6.14 -5.61
N ALA A 61 23.46 5.46 -6.75
CA ALA A 61 22.38 5.49 -7.72
C ALA A 61 21.14 4.81 -7.13
N SER A 62 20.41 5.55 -6.33
CA SER A 62 19.02 5.36 -5.93
C SER A 62 18.63 6.67 -5.27
N GLY A 63 17.72 7.44 -5.87
CA GLY A 63 17.27 8.75 -5.37
C GLY A 63 16.44 8.65 -4.09
N GLU A 64 16.89 7.85 -3.13
CA GLU A 64 16.20 7.51 -1.89
C GLU A 64 17.06 8.03 -0.74
N GLN A 65 16.50 8.92 0.08
CA GLN A 65 17.23 9.61 1.15
C GLN A 65 17.49 8.65 2.33
N PRO A 66 18.65 8.77 3.01
CA PRO A 66 18.86 8.04 4.25
C PRO A 66 17.78 8.41 5.27
N MET A 67 17.19 7.40 5.91
CA MET A 67 16.14 7.56 6.91
C MET A 67 16.68 8.28 8.16
N GLY A 68 15.85 9.10 8.80
CA GLY A 68 16.19 9.72 10.07
C GLY A 68 16.11 8.71 11.23
N THR A 69 16.63 9.11 12.39
CA THR A 69 16.65 8.26 13.60
C THR A 69 15.24 7.86 14.06
N GLU A 70 14.26 8.75 13.90
CA GLU A 70 12.87 8.51 14.29
C GLU A 70 12.21 7.47 13.38
N GLU A 71 12.44 7.57 12.07
CA GLU A 71 12.00 6.58 11.09
C GLU A 71 12.58 5.19 11.36
N LEU A 72 13.85 5.12 11.77
CA LEU A 72 14.51 3.87 12.15
C LEU A 72 13.85 3.25 13.40
N ALA A 73 13.54 4.06 14.42
CA ALA A 73 12.86 3.58 15.63
C ALA A 73 11.42 3.11 15.34
N ILE A 74 10.76 3.65 14.31
CA ILE A 74 9.48 3.13 13.82
C ILE A 74 9.70 1.80 13.11
N ALA A 75 10.73 1.69 12.28
CA ALA A 75 11.07 0.48 11.53
C ALA A 75 11.26 -0.74 12.45
N ASP A 76 11.89 -0.56 13.61
CA ASP A 76 12.13 -1.65 14.58
C ASP A 76 10.84 -2.26 15.15
N ARG A 77 9.74 -1.49 15.17
CA ARG A 77 8.43 -1.91 15.71
C ARG A 77 7.50 -2.51 14.66
N VAL A 78 7.89 -2.49 13.37
CA VAL A 78 7.08 -3.07 12.29
C VAL A 78 7.02 -4.58 12.44
N HIS A 79 5.82 -5.14 12.41
CA HIS A 79 5.63 -6.58 12.41
C HIS A 79 6.01 -7.15 11.03
N LYS A 80 7.03 -8.01 11.02
CA LYS A 80 7.60 -8.63 9.82
C LYS A 80 7.13 -10.08 9.73
N GLY A 81 6.88 -10.55 8.52
CA GLY A 81 6.45 -11.91 8.26
C GLY A 81 5.18 -11.96 7.43
N GLN A 82 4.46 -13.07 7.54
CA GLN A 82 3.21 -13.29 6.84
C GLN A 82 2.03 -12.93 7.74
N LEU A 83 1.19 -12.00 7.29
CA LEU A 83 -0.02 -11.59 7.95
C LEU A 83 -1.23 -12.16 7.20
N SER A 84 -2.10 -12.82 7.96
CA SER A 84 -3.39 -13.30 7.47
C SER A 84 -4.40 -12.17 7.59
N CYS A 85 -5.02 -11.81 6.47
CA CYS A 85 -5.97 -10.72 6.38
C CYS A 85 -7.41 -11.25 6.22
N GLU A 86 -8.37 -10.33 6.23
CA GLU A 86 -9.77 -10.63 5.95
C GLU A 86 -9.95 -11.29 4.57
N LEU A 87 -11.08 -11.99 4.38
CA LEU A 87 -11.46 -12.68 3.14
C LEU A 87 -10.40 -13.66 2.58
N GLY A 88 -9.47 -14.13 3.43
CA GLY A 88 -8.40 -15.04 3.02
C GLY A 88 -7.26 -14.37 2.25
N ALA A 89 -7.17 -13.04 2.26
CA ALA A 89 -6.01 -12.33 1.73
C ALA A 89 -4.78 -12.57 2.62
N THR A 90 -3.60 -12.39 2.03
CA THR A 90 -2.33 -12.54 2.75
C THR A 90 -1.39 -11.44 2.30
N VAL A 91 -0.77 -10.78 3.27
CA VAL A 91 0.28 -9.78 3.06
C VAL A 91 1.55 -10.28 3.70
N ARG A 92 2.66 -10.24 2.97
CA ARG A 92 3.99 -10.49 3.51
C ARG A 92 4.75 -9.18 3.62
N VAL A 93 5.28 -8.91 4.81
CA VAL A 93 6.10 -7.74 5.14
C VAL A 93 7.51 -8.24 5.41
N ASP A 94 8.48 -7.87 4.58
CA ASP A 94 9.89 -8.22 4.79
C ASP A 94 10.73 -6.94 4.85
N ALA A 95 11.74 -6.88 5.71
CA ALA A 95 12.71 -5.78 5.69
C ALA A 95 13.57 -5.86 4.42
N ASP A 96 13.93 -4.72 3.85
CA ASP A 96 14.81 -4.66 2.68
C ASP A 96 16.29 -4.82 3.10
N PRO A 97 16.98 -5.88 2.66
CA PRO A 97 18.40 -6.06 2.99
C PRO A 97 19.31 -5.03 2.31
N SER A 98 18.83 -4.42 1.23
CA SER A 98 19.61 -3.44 0.46
C SER A 98 19.61 -2.07 1.14
N GLN A 99 18.55 -1.76 1.90
CA GLN A 99 18.35 -0.47 2.57
C GLN A 99 17.63 -0.69 3.91
N PRO A 100 18.37 -0.68 5.03
CA PRO A 100 17.78 -0.74 6.36
C PRO A 100 16.73 0.37 6.55
N GLY A 101 15.60 0.02 7.17
CA GLY A 101 14.46 0.92 7.36
C GLY A 101 13.41 0.87 6.24
N TYR A 102 13.73 0.29 5.08
CA TYR A 102 12.73 0.04 4.04
C TYR A 102 12.08 -1.33 4.21
N PHE A 103 10.82 -1.43 3.78
CA PHE A 103 10.03 -2.64 3.85
C PHE A 103 9.46 -3.00 2.49
N ASN A 104 9.54 -4.28 2.14
CA ASN A 104 8.91 -4.84 0.96
C ASN A 104 7.61 -5.50 1.37
N LEU A 105 6.49 -4.95 0.91
CA LEU A 105 5.16 -5.52 1.08
C LEU A 105 4.76 -6.26 -0.19
N ARG A 106 4.32 -7.51 -0.04
CA ARG A 106 3.93 -8.37 -1.15
C ARG A 106 2.67 -9.13 -0.84
N GLY A 107 1.83 -9.31 -1.85
CA GLY A 107 0.62 -10.13 -1.75
C GLY A 107 0.10 -10.49 -3.13
N LYS A 108 -1.19 -10.85 -3.21
CA LYS A 108 -1.80 -11.26 -4.47
C LYS A 108 -1.96 -10.05 -5.41
N GLY A 109 -1.09 -9.95 -6.41
CA GLY A 109 -1.17 -8.94 -7.46
C GLY A 109 -0.61 -7.56 -7.12
N PHE A 110 0.15 -7.45 -6.02
CA PHE A 110 0.83 -6.20 -5.67
C PHE A 110 2.19 -6.46 -5.00
N ARG A 111 3.09 -5.50 -5.19
CA ARG A 111 4.37 -5.42 -4.51
C ARG A 111 4.71 -3.94 -4.34
N TYR A 112 4.98 -3.55 -3.10
CA TYR A 112 5.29 -2.17 -2.74
C TYR A 112 6.60 -2.12 -1.98
N ARG A 113 7.33 -1.03 -2.16
CA ARG A 113 8.53 -0.74 -1.39
C ARG A 113 8.23 0.49 -0.56
N MET A 114 8.04 0.25 0.74
CA MET A 114 7.54 1.25 1.67
C MET A 114 8.63 1.75 2.60
N HIS A 115 8.48 2.99 3.04
CA HIS A 115 9.30 3.62 4.07
C HIS A 115 8.41 4.05 5.23
N PRO A 116 8.90 3.99 6.48
CA PRO A 116 8.20 4.52 7.64
C PRO A 116 8.05 6.03 7.55
N VAL A 117 6.93 6.53 8.06
CA VAL A 117 6.63 7.96 8.19
C VAL A 117 6.21 8.23 9.62
N ALA A 118 6.79 9.26 10.22
CA ALA A 118 6.42 9.72 11.56
C ALA A 118 4.92 10.02 11.66
N THR A 119 4.28 9.55 12.73
CA THR A 119 2.87 9.81 13.01
C THR A 119 2.73 10.38 14.41
N SER A 120 1.82 11.34 14.58
CA SER A 120 1.51 11.91 15.90
C SER A 120 0.67 10.97 16.78
N THR A 121 -0.05 10.03 16.17
CA THR A 121 -0.94 9.10 16.87
C THR A 121 -0.24 7.85 17.40
N GLY A 122 1.05 7.66 17.09
CA GLY A 122 1.82 6.49 17.48
C GLY A 122 1.50 5.22 16.69
N ALA A 123 0.56 5.27 15.73
CA ALA A 123 0.33 4.16 14.80
C ALA A 123 1.46 4.08 13.78
N ILE A 124 1.92 2.88 13.47
CA ILE A 124 3.01 2.70 12.50
C ILE A 124 2.43 2.85 11.11
N ARG A 125 2.96 3.83 10.36
CA ARG A 125 2.56 4.11 8.99
C ARG A 125 3.75 3.92 8.05
N LEU A 126 3.59 3.06 7.05
CA LEU A 126 4.54 2.92 5.96
C LEU A 126 3.90 3.40 4.66
N GLU A 127 4.68 4.08 3.84
CA GLU A 127 4.20 4.67 2.59
C GLU A 127 5.06 4.30 1.39
N ASP A 128 4.40 4.09 0.25
CA ASP A 128 5.02 4.14 -1.07
C ASP A 128 4.34 5.27 -1.86
N LYS A 129 4.99 6.44 -1.90
CA LYS A 129 4.45 7.62 -2.58
C LYS A 129 4.30 7.43 -4.09
N LYS A 130 5.14 6.58 -4.69
CA LYS A 130 5.11 6.32 -6.15
C LYS A 130 3.90 5.46 -6.51
N ALA A 131 3.63 4.43 -5.70
CA ALA A 131 2.48 3.55 -5.89
C ALA A 131 1.17 4.11 -5.28
N GLY A 132 1.27 5.08 -4.38
CA GLY A 132 0.16 5.57 -3.55
C GLY A 132 -0.31 4.54 -2.51
N ALA A 133 0.55 3.60 -2.13
CA ALA A 133 0.18 2.57 -1.17
C ALA A 133 0.53 3.02 0.26
N VAL A 134 -0.37 2.77 1.21
CA VAL A 134 -0.19 3.09 2.63
C VAL A 134 -0.49 1.86 3.46
N TRP A 135 0.49 1.42 4.23
CA TRP A 135 0.33 0.41 5.26
C TRP A 135 0.15 1.07 6.61
N LEU A 136 -0.91 0.70 7.33
CA LEU A 136 -1.16 1.16 8.68
C LEU A 136 -1.20 -0.03 9.62
N GLN A 137 -0.29 -0.04 10.58
CA GLN A 137 -0.23 -1.04 11.64
C GLN A 137 -0.73 -0.39 12.94
N LEU A 138 -1.91 -0.84 13.37
CA LEU A 138 -2.52 -0.49 14.66
C LEU A 138 -2.13 -1.56 15.70
N ALA A 139 -2.52 -1.35 16.95
CA ALA A 139 -2.14 -2.23 18.07
C ALA A 139 -2.45 -3.72 17.82
N ASN A 140 -3.60 -4.03 17.21
CA ASN A 140 -4.08 -5.41 17.07
C ASN A 140 -4.21 -5.88 15.61
N LYS A 141 -4.26 -4.95 14.65
CA LYS A 141 -4.57 -5.24 13.24
C LYS A 141 -3.80 -4.27 12.34
N SER A 142 -3.51 -4.72 11.14
CA SER A 142 -2.92 -3.90 10.09
C SER A 142 -3.83 -3.83 8.87
N MET A 143 -3.64 -2.83 8.03
CA MET A 143 -4.39 -2.66 6.80
C MET A 143 -3.56 -1.97 5.72
N LEU A 144 -3.82 -2.32 4.46
CA LEU A 144 -3.17 -1.79 3.28
C LEU A 144 -4.19 -1.01 2.44
N MET A 145 -3.91 0.27 2.21
CA MET A 145 -4.72 1.17 1.40
C MET A 145 -4.00 1.60 0.14
N ASP A 146 -4.75 1.68 -0.96
CA ASP A 146 -4.38 2.41 -2.18
C ASP A 146 -4.99 3.81 -2.08
N GLN A 147 -4.17 4.79 -1.72
CA GLN A 147 -4.57 6.20 -1.60
C GLN A 147 -4.93 6.81 -2.96
N ASN A 148 -4.30 6.35 -4.03
CA ASN A 148 -4.57 6.87 -5.37
C ASN A 148 -5.98 6.49 -5.83
N LYS A 149 -6.43 5.28 -5.47
CA LYS A 149 -7.77 4.77 -5.81
C LYS A 149 -8.79 4.90 -4.68
N GLY A 150 -8.36 5.37 -3.50
CA GLY A 150 -9.20 5.43 -2.30
C GLY A 150 -9.76 4.08 -1.86
N ARG A 151 -9.04 2.98 -2.12
CA ARG A 151 -9.54 1.61 -1.89
C ARG A 151 -8.65 0.83 -0.93
N ARG A 152 -9.27 0.05 -0.05
CA ARG A 152 -8.59 -0.90 0.84
C ARG A 152 -8.20 -2.15 0.02
N ILE A 153 -6.92 -2.48 -0.01
CA ILE A 153 -6.39 -3.64 -0.74
C ILE A 153 -6.44 -4.88 0.15
N ALA A 154 -6.10 -4.73 1.42
CA ALA A 154 -6.12 -5.79 2.41
C ALA A 154 -6.49 -5.21 3.78
N ASP A 155 -7.44 -5.84 4.44
CA ASP A 155 -7.98 -5.39 5.70
C ASP A 155 -7.82 -6.41 6.81
N GLU A 156 -7.79 -5.90 8.05
CA GLU A 156 -7.72 -6.71 9.26
C GLU A 156 -6.60 -7.76 9.26
N CYS A 157 -5.44 -7.38 8.72
CA CYS A 157 -4.27 -8.24 8.70
C CYS A 157 -3.72 -8.44 10.12
N ALA A 158 -3.79 -9.66 10.62
CA ALA A 158 -3.29 -10.04 11.94
C ALA A 158 -1.94 -10.73 11.81
N HIS A 159 -0.95 -10.27 12.59
CA HIS A 159 0.33 -10.94 12.71
C HIS A 159 0.19 -12.16 13.65
N PRO A 160 0.81 -13.32 13.35
CA PRO A 160 0.68 -14.52 14.19
C PRO A 160 1.03 -14.28 15.66
N GLU A 161 2.00 -13.42 15.96
CA GLU A 161 2.35 -13.04 17.34
C GLU A 161 1.20 -12.30 18.06
N GLN A 162 0.49 -11.41 17.36
CA GLN A 162 -0.67 -10.70 17.89
C GLN A 162 -1.83 -11.68 18.16
N VAL A 163 -2.01 -12.65 17.26
CA VAL A 163 -3.03 -13.71 17.42
C VAL A 163 -2.67 -14.64 18.58
N ALA A 164 -1.40 -15.03 18.71
CA ALA A 164 -0.93 -15.88 19.79
C ALA A 164 -1.11 -15.21 21.15
N PHE A 165 -0.76 -13.91 21.27
CA PHE A 165 -1.00 -13.14 22.48
C PHE A 165 -2.50 -13.05 22.85
N ALA A 166 -3.36 -12.78 21.85
CA ALA A 166 -4.79 -12.75 22.07
C ALA A 166 -5.36 -14.12 22.48
N GLN A 167 -4.82 -15.21 21.93
CA GLN A 167 -5.18 -16.57 22.33
C GLN A 167 -4.71 -16.84 23.76
N ASP A 168 -3.48 -16.49 24.13
CA ASP A 168 -2.94 -16.70 25.48
C ASP A 168 -3.78 -15.97 26.53
N MET A 169 -4.11 -14.69 26.31
CA MET A 169 -5.00 -13.93 27.20
C MET A 169 -6.39 -14.55 27.36
N LYS A 170 -6.88 -15.28 26.35
CA LYS A 170 -8.16 -15.97 26.42
C LYS A 170 -8.08 -17.25 27.27
N HIS A 171 -6.94 -17.93 27.26
CA HIS A 171 -6.72 -19.14 28.05
C HIS A 171 -6.26 -18.83 29.48
N ASN A 172 -5.56 -17.72 29.68
CA ASN A 172 -5.03 -17.29 30.97
C ASN A 172 -5.36 -15.80 31.23
N PRO A 173 -6.61 -15.48 31.58
CA PRO A 173 -6.98 -14.10 31.84
C PRO A 173 -6.23 -13.57 33.07
N PRO A 174 -5.77 -12.31 33.05
CA PRO A 174 -5.16 -11.72 34.23
C PRO A 174 -6.14 -11.75 35.41
N PRO A 175 -5.65 -11.94 36.65
CA PRO A 175 -6.49 -11.98 37.83
C PRO A 175 -7.34 -10.72 37.92
N LYS A 176 -8.63 -10.89 38.26
CA LYS A 176 -9.57 -9.78 38.35
C LYS A 176 -9.07 -8.74 39.36
N LEU A 177 -8.90 -7.50 38.90
CA LEU A 177 -8.42 -6.38 39.72
C LEU A 177 -9.53 -5.69 40.54
N PHE A 178 -10.80 -6.06 40.33
CA PHE A 178 -11.93 -5.48 41.05
C PHE A 178 -12.65 -6.55 41.87
N ASP A 179 -12.66 -6.37 43.19
CA ASP A 179 -13.51 -7.11 44.11
C ASP A 179 -14.86 -6.40 44.22
N THR A 180 -15.90 -6.95 43.57
CA THR A 180 -17.26 -6.40 43.64
C THR A 180 -17.98 -6.74 44.93
N THR A 181 -17.32 -7.42 45.89
CA THR A 181 -17.92 -7.86 47.16
C THR A 181 -18.07 -6.71 48.17
N GLY A 182 -17.56 -5.49 47.89
CA GLY A 182 -17.51 -4.38 48.83
C GLY A 182 -18.38 -3.13 48.57
N MET A 183 -19.18 -3.07 47.50
CA MET A 183 -20.02 -1.87 47.21
C MET A 183 -21.44 -1.99 47.74
N GLY A 184 -21.57 -2.38 49.00
CA GLY A 184 -22.84 -2.40 49.73
C GLY A 184 -22.71 -1.66 51.05
N ARG A 185 -22.88 -0.34 51.03
CA ARG A 185 -23.40 0.48 52.13
C ARG A 185 -23.60 1.93 51.71
#